data_AF-A0A6J4XLC6-F1
#
_entry.id   AF-A0A6J4XLC6-F1
#
_cell.length_a   1.000
_cell.length_b   1.000
_cell.length_c   1.000
_cell.angle_alpha   90.00
_cell.angle_beta   90.00
_cell.angle_gamma   90.00
#
_symmetry.space_group_name_H-M   'P 1'
#
loop_
_entity.id
_entity.type
_entity.pdbx_description
1 polymer ?
#
loop_
_entity_poly.entity_id
_entity_poly.type
_entity_poly.pdbx_seq_one_letter_code
_entity_poly.pdbx_strand_id
1 'polypeptide(L)'
;MKIQFVKCQKILLMSVIASVFALMVSEGVSAKVPEPDNIIYGIPSEEAVTVTLKVNGRQISSYTMGSNSSAGGYYVLRVPIDSVDPQTPDTARPGDAAGIHVNGESDPAATTIIGERGSIQLIHLLPDSDGDGRPDAEELASGTNPHNPDTDGDGLNDSDELSKGTNPALFDTDGDGYSDGFEKAALTDALDKDDIPVIYVDAGNSSGIEDGTIENPYNTINDGISAAPEKYTVLVAAGVYAESLIITKDIRLIGESPTSTVIDAGSGTDAIYLDNGTGEISGIEGFTIRNADNGINSDNGASPLIRNNIITRIASNGIICSASSTAKIVNNTIAKNLDATAIQSFSADVMIVNNIIYGNNVGIDSAMPGLRMDYNNLWDNAGGNYVGTGPGSHDVVNDPGFFHPDSGDFRLSCDSAGADGGDPVEELEGDYTGGSSLTLNEVTNVDMGDRIWITDGMNVETDIVSGSNSNTIEIQGEFLNDYLVADGSYIFTDTSDAFEEPEPGNWRIDTGAYGNRDEAGTTFPADFNIDGKVDGTDFIIFRNDWGKTGCGVSLDCAGDVNRDGRVDGLDFMEFMSTWGNICP
;
A
#
# COMPACT_ATOMS: atom_id res chain seq x y z
N MET A 1 24.04 -27.88 -5.77
CA MET A 1 25.29 -27.40 -5.13
C MET A 1 25.04 -26.30 -4.09
N LYS A 2 24.06 -25.39 -4.30
CA LYS A 2 23.61 -24.36 -3.32
C LYS A 2 23.16 -24.88 -1.93
N ILE A 3 22.48 -26.03 -1.85
CA ILE A 3 22.01 -26.61 -0.56
C ILE A 3 23.17 -27.11 0.33
N GLN A 4 24.32 -27.43 -0.25
CA GLN A 4 25.49 -27.82 0.55
C GLN A 4 26.23 -26.61 1.14
N PHE A 5 26.16 -25.42 0.54
CA PHE A 5 26.84 -24.23 1.06
C PHE A 5 26.14 -23.61 2.28
N VAL A 6 24.81 -23.51 2.26
CA VAL A 6 24.03 -23.00 3.41
C VAL A 6 24.09 -23.96 4.60
N LYS A 7 24.08 -25.28 4.34
CA LYS A 7 24.37 -26.28 5.38
C LYS A 7 25.81 -26.19 5.87
N CYS A 8 26.79 -25.93 5.01
CA CYS A 8 28.19 -25.78 5.41
C CYS A 8 28.40 -24.54 6.29
N GLN A 9 27.78 -23.39 6.00
CA GLN A 9 27.86 -22.17 6.80
C GLN A 9 27.15 -22.27 8.16
N LYS A 10 25.93 -22.85 8.22
CA LYS A 10 25.24 -23.11 9.51
C LYS A 10 25.99 -24.15 10.37
N ILE A 11 26.60 -25.16 9.74
CA ILE A 11 27.43 -26.16 10.43
C ILE A 11 28.77 -25.56 10.87
N LEU A 12 29.37 -24.63 10.11
CA LEU A 12 30.55 -23.87 10.53
C LEU A 12 30.23 -22.93 11.70
N LEU A 13 29.11 -22.20 11.66
CA LEU A 13 28.69 -21.28 12.71
C LEU A 13 28.39 -22.03 14.02
N MET A 14 27.69 -23.17 13.96
CA MET A 14 27.48 -24.03 15.13
C MET A 14 28.76 -24.71 15.62
N SER A 15 29.70 -25.07 14.72
CA SER A 15 31.00 -25.64 15.07
C SER A 15 31.94 -24.62 15.71
N VAL A 16 31.90 -23.36 15.26
CA VAL A 16 32.63 -22.23 15.83
C VAL A 16 32.02 -21.83 17.18
N ILE A 17 30.69 -21.76 17.31
CA ILE A 17 30.02 -21.53 18.61
C ILE A 17 30.33 -22.67 19.60
N ALA A 18 30.32 -23.94 19.17
CA ALA A 18 30.68 -25.08 20.01
C ALA A 18 32.18 -25.10 20.39
N SER A 19 33.07 -24.63 19.50
CA SER A 19 34.50 -24.51 19.75
C SER A 19 34.82 -23.32 20.66
N VAL A 20 34.09 -22.21 20.53
CA VAL A 20 34.12 -21.05 21.43
C VAL A 20 33.56 -21.42 22.81
N PHE A 21 32.53 -22.27 22.89
CA PHE A 21 32.02 -22.85 24.14
C PHE A 21 33.01 -23.83 24.80
N ALA A 22 33.81 -24.56 24.02
CA ALA A 22 34.84 -25.45 24.56
C ALA A 22 36.02 -24.72 25.21
N LEU A 23 36.18 -23.40 25.00
CA LEU A 23 37.13 -22.55 25.73
C LEU A 23 36.70 -22.24 27.18
N MET A 24 35.50 -22.62 27.61
CA MET A 24 34.92 -22.26 28.92
C MET A 24 35.26 -23.26 30.06
N VAL A 25 36.04 -24.32 29.82
CA VAL A 25 36.36 -25.31 30.88
C VAL A 25 37.82 -25.74 30.86
N SER A 26 38.68 -25.04 31.60
CA SER A 26 39.91 -25.64 32.13
C SER A 26 40.28 -25.02 33.49
N GLU A 27 40.52 -25.90 34.47
CA GLU A 27 40.58 -25.62 35.91
C GLU A 27 41.91 -25.01 36.39
N GLY A 28 41.86 -24.19 37.45
CA GLY A 28 42.98 -24.09 38.41
C GLY A 28 43.32 -22.74 39.06
N VAL A 29 42.51 -22.32 40.06
CA VAL A 29 42.86 -21.54 41.28
C VAL A 29 43.37 -20.06 41.17
N SER A 30 42.56 -19.18 41.78
CA SER A 30 42.91 -17.89 42.44
C SER A 30 43.12 -16.62 41.60
N ALA A 31 42.02 -16.08 41.04
CA ALA A 31 41.46 -14.74 41.30
C ALA A 31 40.43 -14.49 40.19
N LYS A 32 39.21 -14.16 40.58
CA LYS A 32 38.03 -14.14 39.71
C LYS A 32 38.14 -13.02 38.66
N VAL A 33 38.42 -13.36 37.41
CA VAL A 33 37.75 -12.78 36.24
C VAL A 33 37.27 -13.97 35.40
N PRO A 34 35.99 -14.37 35.53
CA PRO A 34 35.49 -15.57 34.90
C PRO A 34 35.09 -15.25 33.46
N GLU A 35 35.85 -15.76 32.50
CA GLU A 35 35.57 -15.69 31.06
C GLU A 35 35.45 -14.25 30.49
N PRO A 36 35.73 -14.04 29.20
CA PRO A 36 35.57 -12.72 28.60
C PRO A 36 34.11 -12.30 28.62
N ASP A 37 33.90 -11.04 28.91
CA ASP A 37 32.57 -10.46 29.02
C ASP A 37 32.05 -9.96 27.67
N ASN A 38 32.88 -9.68 26.69
CA ASN A 38 32.44 -9.46 25.32
C ASN A 38 33.46 -10.12 24.38
N ILE A 39 33.00 -10.67 23.27
CA ILE A 39 33.85 -11.33 22.27
C ILE A 39 33.72 -10.57 20.96
N ILE A 40 34.85 -10.09 20.44
CA ILE A 40 34.94 -9.52 19.09
C ILE A 40 35.74 -10.49 18.23
N TYR A 41 35.22 -10.87 17.08
CA TYR A 41 35.92 -11.79 16.18
C TYR A 41 35.68 -11.42 14.73
N GLY A 42 36.50 -11.94 13.82
CA GLY A 42 36.31 -11.70 12.39
C GLY A 42 37.44 -12.20 11.53
N ILE A 43 37.35 -11.91 10.24
CA ILE A 43 38.39 -12.26 9.28
C ILE A 43 39.41 -11.11 9.28
N PRO A 44 40.71 -11.42 9.45
CA PRO A 44 41.76 -10.41 9.33
C PRO A 44 41.91 -9.90 7.88
N SER A 45 42.57 -8.76 7.70
CA SER A 45 43.17 -8.44 6.38
C SER A 45 44.22 -9.49 5.99
N GLU A 46 44.48 -9.68 4.70
CA GLU A 46 45.45 -10.69 4.23
C GLU A 46 46.85 -10.54 4.86
N GLU A 47 47.22 -9.32 5.25
CA GLU A 47 48.51 -9.01 5.85
C GLU A 47 48.51 -9.07 7.39
N ALA A 48 47.37 -9.35 8.05
CA ALA A 48 47.32 -9.29 9.50
C ALA A 48 48.08 -10.45 10.16
N VAL A 49 49.05 -10.09 10.99
CA VAL A 49 49.78 -10.99 11.88
C VAL A 49 49.22 -10.87 13.31
N THR A 50 48.89 -9.65 13.72
CA THR A 50 48.32 -9.36 15.04
C THR A 50 47.14 -8.40 14.92
N VAL A 51 46.07 -8.67 15.66
CA VAL A 51 44.89 -7.82 15.78
C VAL A 51 44.78 -7.35 17.22
N THR A 52 44.60 -6.05 17.44
CA THR A 52 44.63 -5.44 18.77
C THR A 52 43.45 -4.51 18.99
N LEU A 53 42.70 -4.73 20.05
CA LEU A 53 41.64 -3.83 20.49
C LEU A 53 42.22 -2.77 21.44
N LYS A 54 42.03 -1.50 21.13
CA LYS A 54 42.35 -0.39 22.03
C LYS A 54 41.10 0.41 22.37
N VAL A 55 40.91 0.71 23.64
CA VAL A 55 39.87 1.61 24.16
C VAL A 55 40.58 2.81 24.78
N ASN A 56 40.19 4.02 24.40
CA ASN A 56 40.84 5.27 24.86
C ASN A 56 42.37 5.26 24.67
N GLY A 57 42.85 4.68 23.57
CA GLY A 57 44.28 4.54 23.25
C GLY A 57 45.04 3.44 24.02
N ARG A 58 44.39 2.76 24.98
CA ARG A 58 44.98 1.67 25.76
C ARG A 58 44.58 0.33 25.18
N GLN A 59 45.55 -0.55 24.98
CA GLN A 59 45.30 -1.93 24.55
C GLN A 59 44.55 -2.71 25.63
N ILE A 60 43.40 -3.28 25.26
CA ILE A 60 42.53 -4.08 26.14
C ILE A 60 42.65 -5.57 25.82
N SER A 61 42.70 -5.90 24.53
CA SER A 61 42.81 -7.28 24.05
C SER A 61 43.71 -7.33 22.83
N SER A 62 44.39 -8.46 22.63
CA SER A 62 45.18 -8.72 21.43
C SER A 62 45.08 -10.19 21.04
N TYR A 63 45.14 -10.44 19.74
CA TYR A 63 45.09 -11.76 19.15
C TYR A 63 46.17 -11.88 18.08
N THR A 64 46.96 -12.95 18.13
CA THR A 64 47.93 -13.27 17.08
C THR A 64 47.32 -14.30 16.14
N MET A 65 47.38 -14.05 14.84
CA MET A 65 46.79 -14.96 13.85
C MET A 65 47.42 -16.35 13.93
N GLY A 66 46.56 -17.38 13.89
CA GLY A 66 46.97 -18.78 14.03
C GLY A 66 47.35 -19.22 15.44
N SER A 67 47.32 -18.34 16.45
CA SER A 67 47.61 -18.71 17.85
C SER A 67 46.61 -19.70 18.45
N ASN A 68 45.40 -19.77 17.88
CA ASN A 68 44.38 -20.76 18.22
C ASN A 68 43.92 -21.51 16.98
N SER A 69 44.23 -22.81 16.90
CA SER A 69 43.84 -23.66 15.78
C SER A 69 42.32 -23.86 15.66
N SER A 70 41.59 -23.76 16.76
CA SER A 70 40.13 -23.85 16.78
C SER A 70 39.44 -22.60 16.22
N ALA A 71 40.16 -21.48 16.09
CA ALA A 71 39.63 -20.26 15.52
C ALA A 71 39.56 -20.27 13.99
N GLY A 72 40.11 -21.30 13.31
CA GLY A 72 39.83 -21.56 11.89
C GLY A 72 40.13 -20.41 10.90
N GLY A 73 41.12 -19.55 11.19
CA GLY A 73 41.48 -18.40 10.35
C GLY A 73 40.88 -17.07 10.83
N TYR A 74 40.01 -17.08 11.83
CA TYR A 74 39.48 -15.87 12.46
C TYR A 74 40.44 -15.32 13.52
N TYR A 75 40.38 -14.01 13.74
CA TYR A 75 40.87 -13.41 14.97
C TYR A 75 39.78 -13.43 16.04
N VAL A 76 40.15 -13.57 17.32
CA VAL A 76 39.21 -13.57 18.44
C VAL A 76 39.77 -12.74 19.58
N LEU A 77 39.19 -11.56 19.78
CA LEU A 77 39.50 -10.64 20.88
C LEU A 77 38.54 -10.89 22.03
N ARG A 78 39.12 -11.09 23.21
CA ARG A 78 38.42 -11.34 24.46
C ARG A 78 38.41 -10.04 25.25
N VAL A 79 37.26 -9.39 25.33
CA VAL A 79 37.12 -8.06 25.95
C VAL A 79 36.68 -8.24 27.41
N PRO A 80 37.52 -7.89 28.39
CA PRO A 80 37.11 -7.85 29.79
C PRO A 80 36.22 -6.62 30.00
N ILE A 81 35.01 -6.82 30.54
CA ILE A 81 34.09 -5.73 30.84
C ILE A 81 34.12 -5.47 32.34
N ASP A 82 34.18 -4.21 32.73
CA ASP A 82 34.10 -3.80 34.12
C ASP A 82 32.90 -2.89 34.37
N SER A 83 32.29 -3.07 35.54
CA SER A 83 31.19 -2.24 36.04
C SER A 83 31.59 -1.42 37.28
N VAL A 84 32.84 -1.55 37.75
CA VAL A 84 33.37 -0.89 38.94
C VAL A 84 33.86 0.53 38.60
N ASP A 85 33.71 1.45 39.55
CA ASP A 85 34.20 2.84 39.46
C ASP A 85 35.18 3.15 40.61
N PRO A 86 36.43 3.58 40.35
CA PRO A 86 37.02 3.82 39.01
C PRO A 86 37.23 2.52 38.23
N GLN A 87 37.14 2.62 36.89
CA GLN A 87 37.34 1.51 35.96
C GLN A 87 38.66 0.79 36.22
N THR A 88 38.60 -0.52 36.31
CA THR A 88 39.78 -1.35 36.49
C THR A 88 40.69 -1.25 35.25
N PRO A 89 42.03 -1.23 35.45
CA PRO A 89 42.96 -1.21 34.34
C PRO A 89 42.75 -2.38 33.36
N ASP A 90 42.92 -2.11 32.06
CA ASP A 90 42.81 -3.12 30.97
C ASP A 90 41.41 -3.76 30.82
N THR A 91 40.36 -3.03 31.22
CA THR A 91 38.95 -3.39 30.98
C THR A 91 38.24 -2.33 30.15
N ALA A 92 37.10 -2.67 29.57
CA ALA A 92 36.21 -1.76 28.86
C ALA A 92 34.84 -1.67 29.56
N ARG A 93 34.06 -0.65 29.22
CA ARG A 93 32.64 -0.53 29.62
C ARG A 93 31.75 -0.66 28.38
N PRO A 94 30.51 -1.17 28.52
CA PRO A 94 29.55 -1.11 27.44
C PRO A 94 29.35 0.34 26.98
N GLY A 95 29.35 0.56 25.67
CA GLY A 95 29.28 1.90 25.08
C GLY A 95 30.64 2.58 24.84
N ASP A 96 31.76 2.03 25.34
CA ASP A 96 33.08 2.58 25.05
C ASP A 96 33.39 2.48 23.55
N ALA A 97 33.93 3.55 22.97
CA ALA A 97 34.48 3.51 21.61
C ALA A 97 35.83 2.78 21.60
N ALA A 98 35.97 1.82 20.71
CA ALA A 98 37.16 0.99 20.56
C ALA A 98 37.69 1.03 19.13
N GLY A 99 39.01 1.09 19.00
CA GLY A 99 39.72 0.93 17.72
C GLY A 99 40.37 -0.45 17.65
N ILE A 100 40.13 -1.16 16.55
CA ILE A 100 40.78 -2.41 16.20
C ILE A 100 41.95 -2.07 15.28
N HIS A 101 43.15 -2.48 15.66
CA HIS A 101 44.39 -2.15 14.97
C HIS A 101 45.03 -3.44 14.46
N VAL A 102 45.58 -3.39 13.26
CA VAL A 102 46.32 -4.49 12.65
C VAL A 102 47.82 -4.20 12.77
N ASN A 103 48.62 -5.22 13.08
CA ASN A 103 50.09 -5.17 13.04
C ASN A 103 50.75 -4.05 13.86
N GLY A 104 50.06 -3.54 14.89
CA GLY A 104 50.57 -2.48 15.74
C GLY A 104 50.50 -1.08 15.12
N GLU A 105 49.75 -0.91 14.04
CA GLU A 105 49.52 0.39 13.41
C GLU A 105 48.89 1.40 14.38
N SER A 106 49.18 2.68 14.14
CA SER A 106 48.68 3.79 14.95
C SER A 106 47.20 4.06 14.71
N ASP A 107 46.78 3.93 13.45
CA ASP A 107 45.41 4.16 13.04
C ASP A 107 44.62 2.84 13.13
N PRO A 108 43.34 2.89 13.56
CA PRO A 108 42.52 1.70 13.62
C PRO A 108 42.11 1.25 12.22
N ALA A 109 42.25 -0.05 11.94
CA ALA A 109 41.73 -0.70 10.74
C ALA A 109 40.20 -0.84 10.75
N ALA A 110 39.59 -0.86 11.94
CA ALA A 110 38.15 -0.74 12.13
C ALA A 110 37.85 -0.10 13.49
N THR A 111 36.68 0.51 13.63
CA THR A 111 36.20 1.01 14.94
C THR A 111 34.90 0.32 15.32
N THR A 112 34.62 0.25 16.62
CA THR A 112 33.39 -0.36 17.12
C THR A 112 33.03 0.20 18.49
N ILE A 113 31.80 -0.07 18.91
CA ILE A 113 31.32 0.21 20.26
C ILE A 113 31.33 -1.10 21.04
N ILE A 114 31.92 -1.08 22.23
CA ILE A 114 31.97 -2.24 23.10
C ILE A 114 30.53 -2.61 23.54
N GLY A 115 30.13 -3.84 23.25
CA GLY A 115 28.82 -4.37 23.62
C GLY A 115 28.69 -4.72 25.11
N GLU A 116 27.48 -5.14 25.49
CA GLU A 116 27.16 -5.60 26.85
C GLU A 116 27.90 -6.89 27.25
N ARG A 117 27.93 -7.20 28.54
CA ARG A 117 28.45 -8.47 29.05
C ARG A 117 27.69 -9.67 28.43
N GLY A 118 28.40 -10.67 27.92
CA GLY A 118 27.93 -11.82 27.15
C GLY A 118 27.81 -11.59 25.63
N SER A 119 27.97 -10.37 25.13
CA SER A 119 27.76 -10.08 23.70
C SER A 119 28.90 -10.56 22.81
N ILE A 120 28.55 -10.90 21.56
CA ILE A 120 29.49 -11.34 20.53
C ILE A 120 29.31 -10.42 19.32
N GLN A 121 30.41 -9.88 18.79
CA GLN A 121 30.44 -8.98 17.64
C GLN A 121 31.34 -9.54 16.54
N LEU A 122 30.81 -9.59 15.32
CA LEU A 122 31.56 -9.97 14.12
C LEU A 122 32.04 -8.70 13.39
N ILE A 123 33.35 -8.54 13.20
CA ILE A 123 33.94 -7.39 12.52
C ILE A 123 35.02 -7.87 11.55
N HIS A 124 34.75 -7.78 10.25
CA HIS A 124 35.76 -8.09 9.24
C HIS A 124 36.73 -6.92 9.08
N LEU A 125 38.02 -7.21 8.88
CA LEU A 125 39.08 -6.21 8.64
C LEU A 125 39.50 -6.19 7.16
N LEU A 126 38.58 -6.57 6.27
CA LEU A 126 38.79 -6.51 4.83
C LEU A 126 38.48 -5.08 4.35
N PRO A 127 39.17 -4.57 3.31
CA PRO A 127 38.81 -3.29 2.69
C PRO A 127 37.35 -3.31 2.24
N ASP A 128 36.65 -2.22 2.49
CA ASP A 128 35.30 -1.86 2.04
C ASP A 128 35.44 -0.39 1.60
N SER A 129 35.74 -0.22 0.33
CA SER A 129 36.30 1.02 -0.22
C SER A 129 35.24 2.09 -0.49
N ASP A 130 33.97 1.72 -0.61
CA ASP A 130 32.83 2.65 -0.73
C ASP A 130 31.94 2.72 0.53
N GLY A 131 32.13 1.82 1.48
CA GLY A 131 31.49 1.86 2.80
C GLY A 131 30.03 1.42 2.79
N ASP A 132 29.62 0.60 1.82
CA ASP A 132 28.26 0.08 1.72
C ASP A 132 27.99 -1.10 2.69
N GLY A 133 29.03 -1.60 3.35
CA GLY A 133 28.97 -2.71 4.29
C GLY A 133 29.40 -4.07 3.70
N ARG A 134 29.81 -4.12 2.43
CA ARG A 134 30.46 -5.28 1.82
C ARG A 134 31.95 -5.05 1.58
N PRO A 135 32.79 -6.08 1.77
CA PRO A 135 34.20 -5.98 1.41
C PRO A 135 34.46 -6.00 -0.10
N ASP A 136 35.48 -5.27 -0.56
CA ASP A 136 35.92 -5.17 -1.97
C ASP A 136 36.08 -6.54 -2.65
N ALA A 137 36.58 -7.51 -1.91
CA ALA A 137 36.83 -8.86 -2.42
C ALA A 137 35.53 -9.66 -2.66
N GLU A 138 34.49 -9.41 -1.86
CA GLU A 138 33.18 -10.00 -2.06
C GLU A 138 32.45 -9.33 -3.22
N GLU A 139 32.54 -8.01 -3.32
CA GLU A 139 31.96 -7.23 -4.41
C GLU A 139 32.52 -7.63 -5.78
N LEU A 140 33.85 -7.74 -5.88
CA LEU A 140 34.50 -8.23 -7.09
C LEU A 140 34.06 -9.67 -7.45
N ALA A 141 33.67 -10.48 -6.45
CA ALA A 141 33.17 -11.83 -6.66
C ALA A 141 31.68 -11.88 -7.02
N SER A 142 30.87 -10.93 -6.56
CA SER A 142 29.47 -10.72 -6.98
C SER A 142 29.34 -10.00 -8.31
N GLY A 143 30.41 -9.38 -8.80
CA GLY A 143 30.41 -8.61 -10.05
C GLY A 143 29.97 -7.15 -9.88
N THR A 144 29.94 -6.67 -8.63
CA THR A 144 29.69 -5.28 -8.28
C THR A 144 30.98 -4.45 -8.26
N ASN A 145 30.85 -3.14 -8.10
CA ASN A 145 31.97 -2.20 -8.15
C ASN A 145 32.42 -1.76 -6.74
N PRO A 146 33.60 -2.19 -6.25
CA PRO A 146 34.11 -1.85 -4.90
C PRO A 146 34.29 -0.37 -4.52
N HIS A 147 33.97 0.53 -5.44
CA HIS A 147 34.14 1.97 -5.27
C HIS A 147 32.84 2.72 -5.55
N ASN A 148 31.72 1.99 -5.62
CA ASN A 148 30.41 2.54 -5.88
C ASN A 148 29.37 1.73 -5.08
N PRO A 149 28.80 2.31 -4.01
CA PRO A 149 27.96 1.57 -3.08
C PRO A 149 26.60 1.13 -3.67
N ASP A 150 26.27 1.59 -4.88
CA ASP A 150 25.04 1.34 -5.64
C ASP A 150 25.46 1.19 -7.11
N THR A 151 25.76 -0.04 -7.52
CA THR A 151 26.50 -0.36 -8.75
C THR A 151 25.73 0.03 -10.01
N ASP A 152 24.41 -0.08 -10.04
CA ASP A 152 23.56 0.28 -11.19
C ASP A 152 22.84 1.63 -11.04
N GLY A 153 22.89 2.24 -9.86
CA GLY A 153 22.44 3.61 -9.61
C GLY A 153 20.93 3.72 -9.41
N ASP A 154 20.29 2.68 -8.88
CA ASP A 154 18.84 2.56 -8.77
C ASP A 154 18.27 3.11 -7.44
N GLY A 155 19.16 3.47 -6.51
CA GLY A 155 18.83 3.99 -5.18
C GLY A 155 18.88 2.95 -4.05
N LEU A 156 19.23 1.70 -4.35
CA LEU A 156 19.47 0.63 -3.38
C LEU A 156 20.95 0.24 -3.42
N ASN A 157 21.58 0.14 -2.24
CA ASN A 157 22.99 -0.24 -2.19
C ASN A 157 23.19 -1.74 -2.48
N ASP A 158 24.34 -2.11 -3.05
CA ASP A 158 24.67 -3.48 -3.45
C ASP A 158 24.51 -4.48 -2.28
N SER A 159 24.91 -4.06 -1.08
CA SER A 159 24.76 -4.87 0.14
C SER A 159 23.29 -5.14 0.51
N ASP A 160 22.41 -4.14 0.34
CA ASP A 160 20.98 -4.22 0.63
C ASP A 160 20.27 -5.10 -0.40
N GLU A 161 20.57 -4.93 -1.69
CA GLU A 161 20.02 -5.72 -2.78
C GLU A 161 20.32 -7.22 -2.62
N LEU A 162 21.58 -7.56 -2.36
CA LEU A 162 21.98 -8.95 -2.13
C LEU A 162 21.31 -9.54 -0.89
N SER A 163 20.98 -8.71 0.11
CA SER A 163 20.26 -9.14 1.31
C SER A 163 18.78 -9.42 1.03
N LYS A 164 18.18 -8.65 0.12
CA LYS A 164 16.79 -8.78 -0.34
C LYS A 164 16.62 -9.85 -1.43
N GLY A 165 17.71 -10.22 -2.10
CA GLY A 165 17.70 -11.18 -3.20
C GLY A 165 17.51 -10.55 -4.57
N THR A 166 17.54 -9.22 -4.67
CA THR A 166 17.59 -8.49 -5.94
C THR A 166 19.01 -8.51 -6.53
N ASN A 167 19.20 -7.93 -7.71
CA ASN A 167 20.43 -8.05 -8.48
C ASN A 167 21.14 -6.69 -8.65
N PRO A 168 22.27 -6.46 -7.94
CA PRO A 168 23.04 -5.19 -7.96
C PRO A 168 23.65 -4.70 -9.28
N ALA A 169 23.36 -5.40 -10.37
CA ALA A 169 23.81 -5.00 -11.69
C ALA A 169 22.63 -4.71 -12.61
N LEU A 170 21.41 -4.76 -12.10
CA LEU A 170 20.17 -4.51 -12.81
C LEU A 170 19.38 -3.47 -12.05
N PHE A 171 19.24 -2.31 -12.68
CA PHE A 171 18.38 -1.22 -12.21
C PHE A 171 16.94 -1.64 -11.88
N ASP A 172 16.49 -2.80 -12.37
CA ASP A 172 15.14 -3.37 -12.25
C ASP A 172 15.30 -4.90 -12.32
N THR A 173 15.12 -5.59 -11.19
CA THR A 173 15.43 -7.02 -11.08
C THR A 173 14.41 -7.92 -11.77
N ASP A 174 13.11 -7.63 -11.64
CA ASP A 174 12.04 -8.49 -12.17
C ASP A 174 11.54 -8.09 -13.56
N GLY A 175 11.94 -6.90 -14.02
CA GLY A 175 11.76 -6.40 -15.38
C GLY A 175 10.38 -5.79 -15.63
N ASP A 176 9.68 -5.34 -14.60
CA ASP A 176 8.36 -4.70 -14.72
C ASP A 176 8.43 -3.21 -15.10
N GLY A 177 9.63 -2.63 -15.02
CA GLY A 177 9.96 -1.25 -15.35
C GLY A 177 10.30 -0.38 -14.14
N TYR A 178 10.32 -0.93 -12.92
CA TYR A 178 10.56 -0.19 -11.67
C TYR A 178 11.93 -0.54 -11.10
N SER A 179 12.56 0.44 -10.43
CA SER A 179 13.81 0.13 -9.75
C SER A 179 13.62 -0.50 -8.40
N ASP A 180 14.50 -1.43 -8.05
CA ASP A 180 14.50 -2.12 -6.78
C ASP A 180 14.56 -1.12 -5.60
N GLY A 181 15.33 -0.04 -5.78
CA GLY A 181 15.41 1.09 -4.85
C GLY A 181 14.11 1.86 -4.70
N PHE A 182 13.37 2.07 -5.79
CA PHE A 182 12.08 2.75 -5.77
C PHE A 182 11.00 1.86 -5.12
N GLU A 183 10.95 0.58 -5.49
CA GLU A 183 10.02 -0.40 -4.94
C GLU A 183 10.21 -0.59 -3.42
N LYS A 184 11.46 -0.61 -2.95
CA LYS A 184 11.76 -0.56 -1.52
C LYS A 184 11.12 0.64 -0.83
N ALA A 185 11.21 1.83 -1.42
CA ALA A 185 10.66 3.05 -0.85
C ALA A 185 9.12 3.03 -0.87
N ALA A 186 8.53 2.41 -1.90
CA ALA A 186 7.11 2.20 -2.04
C ALA A 186 6.54 1.01 -1.25
N LEU A 187 7.39 0.24 -0.57
CA LEU A 187 7.05 -0.98 0.17
C LEU A 187 6.48 -2.12 -0.69
N THR A 188 6.92 -2.22 -1.95
CA THR A 188 6.60 -3.33 -2.87
C THR A 188 7.75 -4.33 -2.98
N ASP A 189 7.47 -5.51 -3.54
CA ASP A 189 8.43 -6.59 -3.74
C ASP A 189 9.09 -6.53 -5.13
N ALA A 190 10.33 -6.06 -5.18
CA ALA A 190 11.19 -5.98 -6.37
C ALA A 190 11.58 -7.32 -7.02
N LEU A 191 10.92 -8.40 -6.63
CA LEU A 191 11.04 -9.74 -7.21
C LEU A 191 9.71 -10.23 -7.79
N ASP A 192 8.65 -9.44 -7.66
CA ASP A 192 7.29 -9.73 -8.11
C ASP A 192 6.78 -8.61 -9.02
N LYS A 193 6.97 -8.82 -10.33
CA LYS A 193 6.57 -7.92 -11.43
C LYS A 193 5.08 -7.49 -11.45
N ASP A 194 4.26 -8.08 -10.58
CA ASP A 194 2.84 -7.81 -10.44
C ASP A 194 2.54 -6.94 -9.18
N ASP A 195 3.53 -6.71 -8.29
CA ASP A 195 3.44 -5.83 -7.11
C ASP A 195 3.83 -4.38 -7.47
N ILE A 196 3.00 -3.75 -8.30
CA ILE A 196 3.26 -2.43 -8.88
C ILE A 196 3.12 -1.31 -7.83
N PRO A 197 4.13 -0.43 -7.67
CA PRO A 197 4.06 0.69 -6.75
C PRO A 197 2.98 1.75 -7.03
N VAL A 198 2.62 2.47 -5.97
CA VAL A 198 1.66 3.58 -5.99
C VAL A 198 2.36 4.90 -5.64
N ILE A 199 2.07 5.95 -6.41
CA ILE A 199 2.50 7.33 -6.11
C ILE A 199 1.38 8.06 -5.35
N TYR A 200 1.72 8.69 -4.24
CA TYR A 200 0.79 9.47 -3.43
C TYR A 200 0.94 10.98 -3.67
N VAL A 201 -0.20 11.67 -3.74
CA VAL A 201 -0.30 13.13 -3.88
C VAL A 201 -1.23 13.67 -2.79
N ASP A 202 -0.76 14.63 -2.01
CA ASP A 202 -1.53 15.33 -0.97
C ASP A 202 -1.10 16.80 -0.90
N ALA A 203 -2.02 17.71 -1.27
CA ALA A 203 -1.78 19.17 -1.17
C ALA A 203 -1.60 19.66 0.28
N GLY A 204 -1.93 18.82 1.26
CA GLY A 204 -1.70 19.04 2.69
C GLY A 204 -0.30 18.68 3.17
N ASN A 205 0.56 18.08 2.33
CA ASN A 205 1.91 17.74 2.74
C ASN A 205 2.70 19.00 3.11
N SER A 206 3.28 18.96 4.31
CA SER A 206 4.06 20.05 4.90
C SER A 206 5.40 19.57 5.46
N SER A 207 5.81 18.33 5.19
CA SER A 207 7.10 17.76 5.61
C SER A 207 8.28 18.46 4.92
N GLY A 208 8.05 19.00 3.73
CA GLY A 208 9.07 19.59 2.86
C GLY A 208 9.89 18.56 2.08
N ILE A 209 9.53 17.28 2.17
CA ILE A 209 10.04 16.17 1.37
C ILE A 209 8.89 15.70 0.47
N GLU A 210 9.20 15.46 -0.81
CA GLU A 210 8.24 15.06 -1.83
C GLU A 210 8.88 13.94 -2.68
N ASP A 211 8.73 12.70 -2.21
CA ASP A 211 9.27 11.51 -2.87
C ASP A 211 8.17 10.58 -3.41
N GLY A 212 6.90 10.92 -3.19
CA GLY A 212 5.74 10.18 -3.70
C GLY A 212 5.32 8.99 -2.84
N THR A 213 5.99 8.74 -1.71
CA THR A 213 5.57 7.75 -0.72
C THR A 213 4.37 8.24 0.10
N ILE A 214 3.72 7.34 0.84
CA ILE A 214 2.62 7.71 1.74
C ILE A 214 3.05 8.67 2.86
N GLU A 215 4.32 8.61 3.30
CA GLU A 215 4.85 9.49 4.34
C GLU A 215 5.25 10.87 3.80
N ASN A 216 5.70 10.94 2.55
CA ASN A 216 6.14 12.17 1.88
C ASN A 216 5.52 12.31 0.47
N PRO A 217 4.19 12.43 0.38
CA PRO A 217 3.49 12.49 -0.90
C PRO A 217 3.81 13.79 -1.66
N TYR A 218 3.64 13.81 -2.97
CA TYR A 218 3.81 15.03 -3.76
C TYR A 218 2.73 16.07 -3.43
N ASN A 219 3.08 17.36 -3.46
CA ASN A 219 2.12 18.43 -3.17
C ASN A 219 1.18 18.74 -4.34
N THR A 220 1.60 18.44 -5.58
CA THR A 220 0.81 18.70 -6.78
C THR A 220 0.58 17.42 -7.58
N ILE A 221 -0.55 17.36 -8.29
CA ILE A 221 -0.85 16.23 -9.17
C ILE A 221 0.13 16.21 -10.34
N ASN A 222 0.54 17.38 -10.87
CA ASN A 222 1.55 17.44 -11.92
C ASN A 222 2.91 16.86 -11.48
N ASP A 223 3.34 17.05 -10.23
CA ASP A 223 4.57 16.45 -9.71
C ASP A 223 4.41 14.93 -9.58
N GLY A 224 3.27 14.46 -9.05
CA GLY A 224 2.94 13.03 -9.00
C GLY A 224 2.91 12.38 -10.38
N ILE A 225 2.24 12.99 -11.36
CA ILE A 225 2.22 12.53 -12.76
C ILE A 225 3.63 12.55 -13.33
N SER A 226 4.41 13.60 -13.10
CA SER A 226 5.77 13.72 -13.65
C SER A 226 6.68 12.63 -13.12
N ALA A 227 6.59 12.34 -11.82
CA ALA A 227 7.34 11.29 -11.15
C ALA A 227 6.89 9.89 -11.59
N ALA A 228 5.58 9.66 -11.79
CA ALA A 228 5.01 8.36 -12.15
C ALA A 228 5.50 7.86 -13.52
N PRO A 229 6.21 6.72 -13.59
CA PRO A 229 6.47 6.05 -14.87
C PRO A 229 5.19 5.50 -15.55
N GLU A 230 5.32 4.86 -16.71
CA GLU A 230 4.17 4.23 -17.37
C GLU A 230 3.55 3.12 -16.50
N LYS A 231 2.22 2.97 -16.58
CA LYS A 231 1.35 2.00 -15.89
C LYS A 231 1.14 2.21 -14.39
N TYR A 232 1.76 3.23 -13.82
CA TYR A 232 1.60 3.56 -12.40
C TYR A 232 0.20 4.03 -12.04
N THR A 233 -0.13 3.85 -10.76
CA THR A 233 -1.25 4.53 -10.12
C THR A 233 -0.75 5.75 -9.35
N VAL A 234 -1.37 6.89 -9.60
CA VAL A 234 -1.26 8.12 -8.82
C VAL A 234 -2.53 8.27 -8.00
N LEU A 235 -2.42 8.08 -6.68
CA LEU A 235 -3.51 8.31 -5.73
C LEU A 235 -3.45 9.75 -5.21
N VAL A 236 -4.57 10.44 -5.27
CA VAL A 236 -4.70 11.86 -4.92
C VAL A 236 -5.65 12.01 -3.74
N ALA A 237 -5.12 12.45 -2.60
CA ALA A 237 -5.88 12.69 -1.38
C ALA A 237 -6.94 13.79 -1.57
N ALA A 238 -7.91 13.85 -0.64
CA ALA A 238 -8.89 14.91 -0.57
C ALA A 238 -8.22 16.30 -0.52
N GLY A 239 -8.64 17.21 -1.40
CA GLY A 239 -8.01 18.51 -1.53
C GLY A 239 -8.49 19.29 -2.75
N VAL A 240 -8.06 20.55 -2.84
CA VAL A 240 -8.29 21.39 -4.01
C VAL A 240 -6.96 21.67 -4.69
N TYR A 241 -6.81 21.14 -5.89
CA TYR A 241 -5.61 21.18 -6.70
C TYR A 241 -5.81 22.21 -7.81
N ALA A 242 -5.16 23.37 -7.67
CA ALA A 242 -5.29 24.50 -8.57
C ALA A 242 -4.34 24.39 -9.77
N GLU A 243 -4.61 23.44 -10.66
CA GLU A 243 -3.73 23.09 -11.77
C GLU A 243 -4.47 22.54 -12.99
N SER A 244 -3.84 22.64 -14.16
CA SER A 244 -4.24 21.92 -15.37
C SER A 244 -3.27 20.76 -15.59
N LEU A 245 -3.79 19.62 -16.03
CA LEU A 245 -3.03 18.37 -16.19
C LEU A 245 -2.80 18.06 -17.65
N ILE A 246 -1.57 17.66 -17.98
CA ILE A 246 -1.20 17.10 -19.28
C ILE A 246 -0.67 15.69 -19.03
N ILE A 247 -1.42 14.70 -19.49
CA ILE A 247 -1.12 13.29 -19.28
C ILE A 247 -0.76 12.68 -20.64
N THR A 248 0.52 12.35 -20.80
CA THR A 248 1.09 11.75 -22.01
C THR A 248 1.66 10.35 -21.75
N LYS A 249 1.31 9.76 -20.60
CA LYS A 249 1.78 8.45 -20.14
C LYS A 249 0.57 7.59 -19.80
N ASP A 250 0.72 6.29 -19.93
CA ASP A 250 -0.37 5.35 -19.67
C ASP A 250 -0.51 5.09 -18.17
N ILE A 251 -1.16 5.99 -17.41
CA ILE A 251 -1.21 5.94 -15.93
C ILE A 251 -2.65 5.98 -15.39
N ARG A 252 -2.87 5.38 -14.23
CA ARG A 252 -4.12 5.54 -13.47
C ARG A 252 -3.99 6.75 -12.56
N LEU A 253 -4.92 7.68 -12.65
CA LEU A 253 -5.04 8.84 -11.78
C LEU A 253 -6.37 8.71 -11.03
N ILE A 254 -6.29 8.53 -9.72
CA ILE A 254 -7.45 8.23 -8.88
C ILE A 254 -7.49 9.22 -7.71
N GLY A 255 -8.57 9.98 -7.63
CA GLY A 255 -8.90 10.82 -6.49
C GLY A 255 -9.60 10.01 -5.39
N GLU A 256 -9.33 10.37 -4.14
CA GLU A 256 -9.94 9.76 -2.96
C GLU A 256 -11.47 9.75 -3.05
N SER A 257 -12.08 10.85 -3.48
CA SER A 257 -13.52 10.92 -3.74
C SER A 257 -13.86 12.11 -4.62
N PRO A 258 -14.83 11.99 -5.55
CA PRO A 258 -15.24 13.12 -6.35
C PRO A 258 -15.88 14.24 -5.53
N THR A 259 -16.28 14.00 -4.27
CA THR A 259 -16.83 15.05 -3.39
C THR A 259 -15.77 15.85 -2.62
N SER A 260 -14.54 15.34 -2.51
CA SER A 260 -13.48 15.93 -1.70
C SER A 260 -12.19 16.19 -2.47
N THR A 261 -11.96 15.50 -3.59
CA THR A 261 -10.79 15.67 -4.46
C THR A 261 -11.16 16.50 -5.69
N VAL A 262 -10.63 17.72 -5.77
CA VAL A 262 -11.03 18.73 -6.75
C VAL A 262 -9.86 19.17 -7.61
N ILE A 263 -9.99 19.05 -8.94
CA ILE A 263 -9.11 19.70 -9.92
C ILE A 263 -9.77 21.01 -10.35
N ASP A 264 -9.13 22.12 -10.01
CA ASP A 264 -9.60 23.49 -10.26
C ASP A 264 -8.63 24.22 -11.22
N ALA A 265 -8.83 24.00 -12.52
CA ALA A 265 -7.83 24.34 -13.53
C ALA A 265 -7.69 25.84 -13.85
N GLY A 266 -8.74 26.63 -13.60
CA GLY A 266 -8.82 28.02 -14.02
C GLY A 266 -9.20 28.19 -15.51
N SER A 267 -9.58 29.42 -15.87
CA SER A 267 -10.10 29.72 -17.21
C SER A 267 -9.03 29.69 -18.30
N GLY A 268 -9.38 29.26 -19.53
CA GLY A 268 -8.52 29.36 -20.71
C GLY A 268 -7.66 28.13 -21.00
N THR A 269 -7.88 27.03 -20.30
CA THR A 269 -7.16 25.75 -20.47
C THR A 269 -8.12 24.57 -20.40
N ASP A 270 -7.68 23.40 -20.88
CA ASP A 270 -8.31 22.13 -20.54
C ASP A 270 -7.92 21.77 -19.09
N ALA A 271 -8.85 21.25 -18.28
CA ALA A 271 -8.48 20.81 -16.95
C ALA A 271 -7.59 19.56 -17.00
N ILE A 272 -7.91 18.63 -17.90
CA ILE A 272 -7.11 17.44 -18.18
C ILE A 272 -7.00 17.27 -19.69
N TYR A 273 -5.78 17.22 -20.22
CA TYR A 273 -5.46 16.89 -21.60
C TYR A 273 -4.76 15.53 -21.68
N LEU A 274 -5.29 14.63 -22.51
CA LEU A 274 -4.83 13.26 -22.74
C LEU A 274 -4.41 13.11 -24.20
N ASP A 275 -3.18 12.66 -24.44
CA ASP A 275 -2.58 12.50 -25.78
C ASP A 275 -2.33 11.01 -26.11
N ASN A 276 -1.71 10.74 -27.26
CA ASN A 276 -1.45 9.40 -27.81
C ASN A 276 -0.63 8.44 -26.93
N GLY A 277 -0.02 8.93 -25.84
CA GLY A 277 0.64 8.11 -24.83
C GLY A 277 -0.30 7.49 -23.80
N THR A 278 -1.61 7.74 -23.91
CA THR A 278 -2.64 7.23 -22.98
C THR A 278 -3.36 6.00 -23.56
N GLY A 279 -3.11 4.86 -22.94
CA GLY A 279 -3.62 3.55 -23.32
C GLY A 279 -4.89 3.15 -22.57
N GLU A 280 -5.25 1.87 -22.64
CA GLU A 280 -6.44 1.31 -21.97
C GLU A 280 -6.31 1.27 -20.43
N ILE A 281 -5.08 1.38 -19.90
CA ILE A 281 -4.81 1.46 -18.47
C ILE A 281 -5.11 2.88 -17.95
N SER A 282 -4.97 3.88 -18.81
CA SER A 282 -5.16 5.28 -18.45
C SER A 282 -6.54 5.49 -17.85
N GLY A 283 -6.59 5.76 -16.55
CA GLY A 283 -7.82 5.88 -15.79
C GLY A 283 -7.92 7.26 -15.17
N ILE A 284 -9.00 8.00 -15.40
CA ILE A 284 -9.30 9.25 -14.69
C ILE A 284 -10.52 8.99 -13.81
N GLU A 285 -10.32 8.94 -12.50
CA GLU A 285 -11.33 8.48 -11.57
C GLU A 285 -11.40 9.29 -10.27
N GLY A 286 -12.62 9.56 -9.78
CA GLY A 286 -12.82 10.04 -8.42
C GLY A 286 -12.55 11.53 -8.22
N PHE A 287 -12.70 12.36 -9.26
CA PHE A 287 -12.46 13.80 -9.18
C PHE A 287 -13.73 14.63 -9.38
N THR A 288 -13.85 15.76 -8.67
CA THR A 288 -14.56 16.92 -9.21
C THR A 288 -13.61 17.72 -10.11
N ILE A 289 -13.99 17.94 -11.36
CA ILE A 289 -13.23 18.70 -12.35
C ILE A 289 -14.00 19.96 -12.71
N ARG A 290 -13.39 21.13 -12.54
CA ARG A 290 -14.11 22.40 -12.70
C ARG A 290 -13.27 23.60 -13.14
N ASN A 291 -14.00 24.66 -13.49
CA ASN A 291 -13.47 25.97 -13.84
C ASN A 291 -12.46 25.92 -14.99
N ALA A 292 -12.78 25.26 -16.09
CA ALA A 292 -11.90 25.12 -17.26
C ALA A 292 -12.65 25.44 -18.57
N ASP A 293 -11.93 25.58 -19.68
CA ASP A 293 -12.53 25.70 -21.01
C ASP A 293 -13.11 24.35 -21.42
N ASN A 294 -12.32 23.28 -21.35
CA ASN A 294 -12.81 21.90 -21.43
C ASN A 294 -12.48 21.15 -20.13
N GLY A 295 -13.36 20.25 -19.69
CA GLY A 295 -13.10 19.43 -18.50
C GLY A 295 -12.03 18.39 -18.78
N ILE A 296 -12.35 17.39 -19.61
CA ILE A 296 -11.39 16.37 -20.06
C ILE A 296 -11.32 16.37 -21.58
N ASN A 297 -10.12 16.50 -22.12
CA ASN A 297 -9.85 16.46 -23.56
C ASN A 297 -9.02 15.20 -23.89
N SER A 298 -9.63 14.27 -24.61
CA SER A 298 -9.02 13.01 -25.05
C SER A 298 -8.78 13.05 -26.56
N ASP A 299 -7.52 13.19 -26.97
CA ASP A 299 -7.15 13.52 -28.34
C ASP A 299 -6.09 12.55 -28.92
N ASN A 300 -5.83 12.66 -30.22
CA ASN A 300 -4.71 11.98 -30.92
C ASN A 300 -4.59 10.46 -30.70
N GLY A 301 -5.71 9.75 -30.57
CA GLY A 301 -5.69 8.29 -30.35
C GLY A 301 -5.59 7.85 -28.90
N ALA A 302 -5.72 8.79 -27.95
CA ALA A 302 -5.92 8.50 -26.54
C ALA A 302 -7.07 7.52 -26.32
N SER A 303 -6.87 6.54 -25.44
CA SER A 303 -7.84 5.47 -25.14
C SER A 303 -8.23 5.33 -23.65
N PRO A 304 -8.40 6.43 -22.89
CA PRO A 304 -8.57 6.37 -21.44
C PRO A 304 -9.94 5.82 -21.02
N LEU A 305 -9.99 5.24 -19.82
CA LEU A 305 -11.20 5.06 -19.03
C LEU A 305 -11.44 6.30 -18.16
N ILE A 306 -12.50 7.03 -18.45
CA ILE A 306 -12.95 8.20 -17.70
C ILE A 306 -14.18 7.79 -16.89
N ARG A 307 -14.05 7.72 -15.57
CA ARG A 307 -15.16 7.23 -14.72
C ARG A 307 -15.31 7.86 -13.36
N ASN A 308 -16.51 7.81 -12.80
CA ASN A 308 -16.80 8.24 -11.42
C ASN A 308 -16.34 9.69 -11.12
N ASN A 309 -16.40 10.57 -12.12
CA ASN A 309 -16.04 11.99 -11.97
C ASN A 309 -17.29 12.88 -11.93
N ILE A 310 -17.17 14.02 -11.26
CA ILE A 310 -18.12 15.13 -11.32
C ILE A 310 -17.50 16.24 -12.18
N ILE A 311 -18.07 16.53 -13.34
CA ILE A 311 -17.56 17.55 -14.27
C ILE A 311 -18.55 18.72 -14.30
N THR A 312 -18.14 19.86 -13.75
CA THR A 312 -19.04 21.00 -13.55
C THR A 312 -18.33 22.35 -13.76
N ARG A 313 -19.10 23.41 -14.03
CA ARG A 313 -18.59 24.78 -14.24
C ARG A 313 -17.55 24.84 -15.37
N ILE A 314 -17.80 24.12 -16.45
CA ILE A 314 -16.99 24.10 -17.68
C ILE A 314 -17.56 25.08 -18.70
N ALA A 315 -16.69 25.77 -19.44
CA ALA A 315 -17.09 26.84 -20.36
C ALA A 315 -17.44 26.37 -21.78
N SER A 316 -16.80 25.31 -22.29
CA SER A 316 -16.96 24.84 -23.69
C SER A 316 -17.42 23.39 -23.79
N ASN A 317 -16.64 22.40 -23.32
CA ASN A 317 -17.02 20.98 -23.38
C ASN A 317 -16.66 20.25 -22.08
N GLY A 318 -17.61 19.55 -21.46
CA GLY A 318 -17.37 18.74 -20.27
C GLY A 318 -16.31 17.67 -20.55
N ILE A 319 -16.59 16.78 -21.51
CA ILE A 319 -15.63 15.84 -22.08
C ILE A 319 -15.62 16.02 -23.60
N ILE A 320 -14.44 16.11 -24.19
CA ILE A 320 -14.25 16.18 -25.65
C ILE A 320 -13.33 15.05 -26.09
N CYS A 321 -13.77 14.29 -27.09
CA CYS A 321 -12.99 13.20 -27.68
C CYS A 321 -12.78 13.43 -29.17
N SER A 322 -11.53 13.39 -29.61
CA SER A 322 -11.16 13.72 -30.98
C SER A 322 -9.98 12.92 -31.54
N ALA A 323 -9.72 13.13 -32.83
CA ALA A 323 -8.58 12.61 -33.58
C ALA A 323 -8.25 11.12 -33.31
N SER A 324 -9.25 10.26 -33.51
CA SER A 324 -9.19 8.80 -33.35
C SER A 324 -9.12 8.30 -31.91
N SER A 325 -9.46 9.14 -30.93
CA SER A 325 -9.63 8.67 -29.54
C SER A 325 -10.66 7.55 -29.44
N THR A 326 -10.41 6.59 -28.53
CA THR A 326 -11.31 5.47 -28.22
C THR A 326 -11.69 5.44 -26.74
N ALA A 327 -11.82 6.61 -26.13
CA ALA A 327 -12.13 6.75 -24.71
C ALA A 327 -13.43 6.01 -24.30
N LYS A 328 -13.40 5.45 -23.09
CA LYS A 328 -14.58 4.89 -22.42
C LYS A 328 -15.03 5.87 -21.34
N ILE A 329 -16.25 6.39 -21.47
CA ILE A 329 -16.83 7.39 -20.57
C ILE A 329 -17.98 6.72 -19.81
N VAL A 330 -17.75 6.41 -18.54
CA VAL A 330 -18.61 5.53 -17.73
C VAL A 330 -18.90 6.15 -16.36
N ASN A 331 -20.13 6.16 -15.86
CA ASN A 331 -20.47 6.62 -14.50
C ASN A 331 -20.03 8.04 -14.14
N ASN A 332 -19.97 8.95 -15.11
CA ASN A 332 -19.65 10.35 -14.81
C ASN A 332 -20.92 11.15 -14.60
N THR A 333 -20.86 12.12 -13.68
CA THR A 333 -21.87 13.17 -13.56
C THR A 333 -21.35 14.45 -14.22
N ILE A 334 -21.95 14.81 -15.36
CA ILE A 334 -21.56 15.98 -16.15
C ILE A 334 -22.68 17.00 -16.09
N ALA A 335 -22.54 17.97 -15.19
CA ALA A 335 -23.66 18.73 -14.71
C ALA A 335 -23.41 20.24 -14.59
N LYS A 336 -24.46 21.01 -14.90
CA LYS A 336 -24.51 22.48 -14.76
C LYS A 336 -23.43 23.22 -15.56
N ASN A 337 -23.06 22.70 -16.73
CA ASN A 337 -22.18 23.40 -17.67
C ASN A 337 -23.02 24.20 -18.68
N LEU A 338 -23.59 25.32 -18.21
CA LEU A 338 -24.74 26.01 -18.85
C LEU A 338 -24.56 26.37 -20.33
N ASP A 339 -23.35 26.75 -20.74
CA ASP A 339 -23.06 27.13 -22.13
C ASP A 339 -22.33 26.02 -22.91
N ALA A 340 -21.97 24.93 -22.24
CA ALA A 340 -21.11 23.88 -22.75
C ALA A 340 -21.90 22.67 -23.28
N THR A 341 -21.24 21.92 -24.17
CA THR A 341 -21.64 20.54 -24.49
C THR A 341 -21.13 19.61 -23.40
N ALA A 342 -21.95 18.70 -22.88
CA ALA A 342 -21.52 17.81 -21.81
C ALA A 342 -20.49 16.79 -22.33
N ILE A 343 -20.82 16.09 -23.43
CA ILE A 343 -19.89 15.18 -24.13
C ILE A 343 -19.92 15.50 -25.61
N GLN A 344 -18.75 15.81 -26.19
CA GLN A 344 -18.58 15.97 -27.63
C GLN A 344 -17.63 14.90 -28.18
N SER A 345 -18.03 14.22 -29.24
CA SER A 345 -17.19 13.25 -29.95
C SER A 345 -17.18 13.52 -31.45
N PHE A 346 -15.99 13.76 -32.01
CA PHE A 346 -15.80 13.95 -33.45
C PHE A 346 -14.56 13.22 -33.96
N SER A 347 -14.73 12.39 -34.98
CA SER A 347 -13.69 11.51 -35.52
C SER A 347 -13.07 10.61 -34.45
N ALA A 348 -13.88 10.13 -33.50
CA ALA A 348 -13.48 9.31 -32.36
C ALA A 348 -14.50 8.17 -32.18
N ASP A 349 -14.03 6.97 -31.80
CA ASP A 349 -14.85 5.77 -31.61
C ASP A 349 -14.98 5.48 -30.11
N VAL A 350 -15.88 6.21 -29.46
CA VAL A 350 -15.99 6.26 -28.00
C VAL A 350 -17.17 5.42 -27.49
N MET A 351 -17.07 5.03 -26.23
CA MET A 351 -18.15 4.41 -25.48
C MET A 351 -18.68 5.41 -24.44
N ILE A 352 -19.99 5.62 -24.40
CA ILE A 352 -20.65 6.57 -23.47
C ILE A 352 -21.77 5.82 -22.76
N VAL A 353 -21.50 5.31 -21.57
CA VAL A 353 -22.44 4.43 -20.85
C VAL A 353 -22.63 4.89 -19.42
N ASN A 354 -23.86 4.78 -18.92
CA ASN A 354 -24.21 5.05 -17.52
C ASN A 354 -23.75 6.43 -16.98
N ASN A 355 -23.84 7.48 -17.79
CA ASN A 355 -23.51 8.84 -17.35
C ASN A 355 -24.77 9.63 -16.98
N ILE A 356 -24.65 10.53 -16.01
CA ILE A 356 -25.72 11.48 -15.65
C ILE A 356 -25.37 12.85 -16.22
N ILE A 357 -26.16 13.32 -17.18
CA ILE A 357 -25.91 14.54 -17.96
C ILE A 357 -27.04 15.53 -17.73
N TYR A 358 -26.77 16.54 -16.90
CA TYR A 358 -27.82 17.39 -16.33
C TYR A 358 -27.53 18.89 -16.46
N GLY A 359 -28.46 19.64 -17.05
CA GLY A 359 -28.40 21.11 -16.99
C GLY A 359 -27.24 21.73 -17.78
N ASN A 360 -26.84 21.12 -18.90
CA ASN A 360 -25.84 21.67 -19.82
C ASN A 360 -26.52 22.44 -20.98
N ASN A 361 -25.76 23.03 -21.90
CA ASN A 361 -26.35 23.49 -23.15
C ASN A 361 -26.72 22.28 -24.01
N VAL A 362 -25.74 21.50 -24.45
CA VAL A 362 -25.98 20.26 -25.19
C VAL A 362 -25.62 19.08 -24.29
N GLY A 363 -26.42 18.02 -24.31
CA GLY A 363 -26.10 16.77 -23.63
C GLY A 363 -24.95 16.05 -24.33
N ILE A 364 -25.28 15.22 -25.32
CA ILE A 364 -24.30 14.48 -26.12
C ILE A 364 -24.33 14.99 -27.57
N ASP A 365 -23.18 15.41 -28.08
CA ASP A 365 -22.96 15.78 -29.48
C ASP A 365 -22.00 14.79 -30.14
N SER A 366 -22.52 13.93 -31.01
CA SER A 366 -21.69 12.99 -31.78
C SER A 366 -22.31 12.70 -33.14
N ALA A 367 -21.49 12.62 -34.18
CA ALA A 367 -21.94 12.30 -35.54
C ALA A 367 -21.29 11.01 -36.10
N MET A 368 -20.68 10.20 -35.25
CA MET A 368 -19.94 9.00 -35.66
C MET A 368 -20.88 7.78 -35.77
N PRO A 369 -20.85 7.03 -36.88
CA PRO A 369 -21.59 5.79 -37.00
C PRO A 369 -20.94 4.69 -36.15
N GLY A 370 -21.70 4.04 -35.27
CA GLY A 370 -21.22 2.92 -34.44
C GLY A 370 -20.99 3.24 -32.95
N LEU A 371 -21.28 4.47 -32.52
CA LEU A 371 -21.20 4.90 -31.12
C LEU A 371 -21.97 3.93 -30.19
N ARG A 372 -21.28 3.30 -29.24
CA ARG A 372 -21.94 2.59 -28.13
C ARG A 372 -22.36 3.65 -27.11
N MET A 373 -23.65 3.97 -27.10
CA MET A 373 -24.26 4.89 -26.14
C MET A 373 -25.51 4.24 -25.56
N ASP A 374 -25.50 4.00 -24.25
CA ASP A 374 -26.61 3.33 -23.57
C ASP A 374 -26.66 3.64 -22.07
N TYR A 375 -27.82 3.44 -21.43
CA TYR A 375 -28.04 3.62 -19.98
C TYR A 375 -27.70 5.02 -19.42
N ASN A 376 -27.57 6.04 -20.26
CA ASN A 376 -27.30 7.39 -19.78
C ASN A 376 -28.58 8.07 -19.31
N ASN A 377 -28.51 8.89 -18.26
CA ASN A 377 -29.60 9.75 -17.83
C ASN A 377 -29.38 11.20 -18.27
N LEU A 378 -30.22 11.74 -19.15
CA LEU A 378 -30.08 13.09 -19.71
C LEU A 378 -31.28 13.98 -19.37
N TRP A 379 -31.04 15.11 -18.71
CA TRP A 379 -32.11 16.01 -18.29
C TRP A 379 -31.74 17.49 -18.32
N ASP A 380 -32.73 18.32 -18.65
CA ASP A 380 -32.64 19.80 -18.62
C ASP A 380 -31.48 20.39 -19.44
N ASN A 381 -31.07 19.72 -20.54
CA ASN A 381 -30.04 20.25 -21.44
C ASN A 381 -30.68 21.21 -22.46
N ALA A 382 -30.38 22.51 -22.38
CA ALA A 382 -31.14 23.60 -22.99
C ALA A 382 -31.17 23.60 -24.54
N GLY A 383 -30.04 23.27 -25.15
CA GLY A 383 -29.81 23.06 -26.59
C GLY A 383 -30.18 21.66 -27.08
N GLY A 384 -30.54 20.74 -26.17
CA GLY A 384 -31.02 19.40 -26.47
C GLY A 384 -30.14 18.29 -25.88
N ASN A 385 -30.77 17.17 -25.53
CA ASN A 385 -30.09 16.01 -24.97
C ASN A 385 -29.16 15.33 -25.97
N TYR A 386 -29.53 15.29 -27.25
CA TYR A 386 -28.75 14.66 -28.31
C TYR A 386 -28.65 15.57 -29.53
N VAL A 387 -27.43 15.77 -30.02
CA VAL A 387 -27.12 16.49 -31.25
C VAL A 387 -26.23 15.61 -32.11
N GLY A 388 -26.49 15.55 -33.42
CA GLY A 388 -25.78 14.67 -34.35
C GLY A 388 -26.10 13.17 -34.21
N THR A 389 -26.62 12.75 -33.06
CA THR A 389 -26.99 11.37 -32.72
C THR A 389 -28.42 11.27 -32.18
N GLY A 390 -28.91 10.04 -32.01
CA GLY A 390 -30.17 9.73 -31.31
C GLY A 390 -29.89 8.98 -30.00
N PRO A 391 -30.90 8.82 -29.12
CA PRO A 391 -30.74 8.15 -27.83
C PRO A 391 -30.30 6.69 -27.96
N GLY A 392 -29.58 6.22 -26.94
CA GLY A 392 -29.36 4.81 -26.66
C GLY A 392 -30.66 4.06 -26.39
N SER A 393 -30.61 2.73 -26.34
CA SER A 393 -31.83 1.91 -26.21
C SER A 393 -32.44 1.97 -24.81
N HIS A 394 -31.60 2.21 -23.81
CA HIS A 394 -31.91 2.24 -22.39
C HIS A 394 -31.61 3.60 -21.75
N ASP A 395 -31.27 4.61 -22.56
CA ASP A 395 -31.11 5.97 -22.05
C ASP A 395 -32.43 6.48 -21.44
N VAL A 396 -32.30 7.16 -20.30
CA VAL A 396 -33.40 7.78 -19.56
C VAL A 396 -33.38 9.29 -19.79
N VAL A 397 -34.54 9.89 -20.05
CA VAL A 397 -34.69 11.34 -20.21
C VAL A 397 -35.63 11.87 -19.12
N ASN A 398 -35.15 11.86 -17.87
CA ASN A 398 -35.92 12.29 -16.69
C ASN A 398 -35.01 12.96 -15.67
N ASP A 399 -35.62 13.69 -14.73
CA ASP A 399 -34.88 14.30 -13.63
C ASP A 399 -34.06 13.27 -12.85
N PRO A 400 -32.73 13.44 -12.71
CA PRO A 400 -31.89 12.56 -11.90
C PRO A 400 -32.16 12.66 -10.40
N GLY A 401 -32.94 13.63 -9.91
CA GLY A 401 -33.31 13.69 -8.50
C GLY A 401 -32.11 13.95 -7.57
N PHE A 402 -31.21 14.85 -8.00
CA PHE A 402 -30.10 15.31 -7.15
C PHE A 402 -30.61 16.07 -5.92
N PHE A 403 -29.90 15.94 -4.79
CA PHE A 403 -30.23 16.66 -3.55
C PHE A 403 -30.22 18.19 -3.73
N HIS A 404 -29.04 18.76 -4.04
CA HIS A 404 -28.85 20.20 -4.16
C HIS A 404 -27.87 20.53 -5.30
N PRO A 405 -28.29 20.33 -6.57
CA PRO A 405 -27.39 20.49 -7.70
C PRO A 405 -26.94 21.95 -7.92
N ASP A 406 -27.72 22.93 -7.43
CA ASP A 406 -27.35 24.36 -7.52
C ASP A 406 -26.22 24.74 -6.52
N SER A 407 -26.02 23.94 -5.47
CA SER A 407 -24.86 24.07 -4.57
C SER A 407 -23.70 23.14 -4.94
N GLY A 408 -23.81 22.39 -6.04
CA GLY A 408 -22.81 21.42 -6.48
C GLY A 408 -22.88 20.06 -5.77
N ASP A 409 -23.98 19.78 -5.05
CA ASP A 409 -24.21 18.45 -4.47
C ASP A 409 -25.01 17.59 -5.46
N PHE A 410 -24.27 16.73 -6.16
CA PHE A 410 -24.79 15.85 -7.20
C PHE A 410 -25.01 14.41 -6.71
N ARG A 411 -25.16 14.20 -5.41
CA ARG A 411 -25.61 12.88 -4.91
C ARG A 411 -27.06 12.64 -5.30
N LEU A 412 -27.38 11.42 -5.70
CA LEU A 412 -28.74 11.02 -6.05
C LEU A 412 -29.58 10.78 -4.80
N SER A 413 -30.85 11.16 -4.86
CA SER A 413 -31.83 10.70 -3.88
C SER A 413 -32.16 9.21 -4.07
N CYS A 414 -32.56 8.54 -2.99
CA CYS A 414 -32.93 7.12 -2.99
C CYS A 414 -34.15 6.78 -3.88
N ASP A 415 -34.97 7.75 -4.23
CA ASP A 415 -36.11 7.58 -5.15
C ASP A 415 -35.76 8.00 -6.60
N SER A 416 -34.47 8.23 -6.90
CA SER A 416 -34.02 8.67 -8.21
C SER A 416 -34.30 7.61 -9.27
N ALA A 417 -34.81 8.03 -10.42
CA ALA A 417 -34.95 7.19 -11.60
C ALA A 417 -33.61 6.80 -12.25
N GLY A 418 -32.50 7.37 -11.77
CA GLY A 418 -31.15 7.04 -12.19
C GLY A 418 -30.28 6.48 -11.07
N ALA A 419 -30.87 6.00 -9.97
CA ALA A 419 -30.17 5.16 -9.00
C ALA A 419 -30.32 3.69 -9.41
N ASP A 420 -29.19 2.98 -9.52
CA ASP A 420 -29.09 1.59 -9.99
C ASP A 420 -29.75 1.36 -11.36
N GLY A 421 -29.66 2.38 -12.22
CA GLY A 421 -30.24 2.37 -13.57
C GLY A 421 -29.30 1.85 -14.66
N GLY A 422 -28.04 1.55 -14.31
CA GLY A 422 -26.93 1.16 -15.20
C GLY A 422 -27.02 -0.25 -15.79
N ASP A 423 -26.03 -0.64 -16.62
CA ASP A 423 -26.01 -1.96 -17.27
C ASP A 423 -25.81 -3.07 -16.22
N PRO A 424 -26.79 -3.98 -16.01
CA PRO A 424 -26.74 -4.98 -14.94
C PRO A 424 -25.70 -6.10 -15.18
N VAL A 425 -24.92 -6.02 -16.27
CA VAL A 425 -24.01 -7.08 -16.74
C VAL A 425 -22.53 -6.68 -16.66
N GLU A 426 -22.21 -5.40 -16.44
CA GLU A 426 -20.82 -4.92 -16.29
C GLU A 426 -20.52 -4.51 -14.84
N GLU A 427 -19.51 -5.13 -14.21
CA GLU A 427 -19.06 -4.83 -12.82
C GLU A 427 -18.49 -3.40 -12.64
N LEU A 428 -18.40 -2.61 -13.72
CA LEU A 428 -17.80 -1.27 -13.74
C LEU A 428 -18.83 -0.13 -13.54
N GLU A 429 -20.11 -0.44 -13.33
CA GLU A 429 -21.23 0.50 -13.58
C GLU A 429 -22.09 0.92 -12.36
N GLY A 430 -21.55 0.92 -11.14
CA GLY A 430 -22.28 1.43 -9.97
C GLY A 430 -22.50 2.95 -9.99
N ASP A 431 -23.75 3.41 -9.80
CA ASP A 431 -24.10 4.84 -9.76
C ASP A 431 -23.54 5.55 -8.50
N TYR A 432 -23.21 6.83 -8.60
CA TYR A 432 -22.72 7.60 -7.45
C TYR A 432 -23.86 7.96 -6.48
N THR A 433 -24.12 7.08 -5.51
CA THR A 433 -25.14 7.24 -4.46
C THR A 433 -24.60 7.89 -3.17
N GLY A 434 -23.32 8.26 -3.15
CA GLY A 434 -22.67 8.90 -2.00
C GLY A 434 -21.78 7.98 -1.15
N GLY A 435 -21.45 6.79 -1.65
CA GLY A 435 -20.41 5.91 -1.10
C GLY A 435 -19.31 5.66 -2.14
N SER A 436 -18.11 6.14 -1.88
CA SER A 436 -16.90 5.64 -2.54
C SER A 436 -15.75 5.86 -1.55
N SER A 437 -15.61 4.93 -0.62
CA SER A 437 -14.34 4.63 0.01
C SER A 437 -13.74 3.51 -0.81
N LEU A 438 -12.59 3.76 -1.43
CA LEU A 438 -11.66 2.66 -1.68
C LEU A 438 -11.28 2.12 -0.30
N THR A 439 -11.87 1.00 0.09
CA THR A 439 -11.17 0.08 0.99
C THR A 439 -10.34 -0.82 0.09
N LEU A 440 -9.13 -1.16 0.55
CA LEU A 440 -8.14 -2.02 -0.14
C LEU A 440 -8.63 -3.46 -0.41
N ASN A 441 -9.94 -3.74 -0.37
CA ASN A 441 -10.54 -5.07 -0.45
C ASN A 441 -11.52 -5.27 -1.62
N GLU A 442 -11.70 -4.29 -2.51
CA GLU A 442 -12.63 -4.43 -3.65
C GLU A 442 -11.92 -4.47 -5.01
N VAL A 443 -10.88 -5.31 -5.11
CA VAL A 443 -10.44 -5.86 -6.39
C VAL A 443 -11.15 -7.20 -6.60
N THR A 444 -12.33 -7.17 -7.21
CA THR A 444 -12.95 -8.38 -7.77
C THR A 444 -12.90 -8.32 -9.28
N ASN A 445 -11.72 -8.64 -9.83
CA ASN A 445 -11.57 -9.35 -11.10
C ASN A 445 -10.15 -9.88 -11.17
N VAL A 446 -10.02 -11.12 -10.69
CA VAL A 446 -8.77 -11.87 -10.68
C VAL A 446 -8.67 -12.59 -12.01
N ASP A 447 -7.75 -12.15 -12.88
CA ASP A 447 -7.48 -12.83 -14.14
C ASP A 447 -6.65 -14.10 -13.88
N MET A 448 -6.60 -15.01 -14.85
CA MET A 448 -5.87 -16.29 -14.69
C MET A 448 -4.36 -16.06 -14.46
N GLY A 449 -3.94 -16.04 -13.19
CA GLY A 449 -2.53 -15.90 -12.81
C GLY A 449 -2.30 -15.50 -11.35
N ASP A 450 -3.27 -14.84 -10.72
CA ASP A 450 -3.00 -14.19 -9.43
C ASP A 450 -3.08 -15.15 -8.24
N ARG A 451 -2.17 -14.97 -7.28
CA ARG A 451 -2.18 -15.63 -5.97
C ARG A 451 -2.79 -14.68 -4.95
N ILE A 452 -3.78 -15.19 -4.20
CA ILE A 452 -4.39 -14.48 -3.08
C ILE A 452 -3.45 -14.56 -1.87
N TRP A 453 -2.96 -13.42 -1.39
CA TRP A 453 -2.21 -13.33 -0.14
C TRP A 453 -3.18 -13.11 1.03
N ILE A 454 -3.20 -14.05 1.98
CA ILE A 454 -3.72 -13.81 3.33
C ILE A 454 -2.50 -13.50 4.20
N THR A 455 -2.44 -12.29 4.76
CA THR A 455 -1.35 -11.87 5.64
C THR A 455 -1.44 -12.57 7.00
N ASP A 456 -0.83 -13.76 7.10
CA ASP A 456 0.04 -14.10 8.23
C ASP A 456 1.01 -15.23 7.85
N GLY A 457 2.26 -14.89 7.56
CA GLY A 457 3.47 -15.67 7.87
C GLY A 457 3.63 -17.16 7.46
N MET A 458 2.80 -17.76 6.60
CA MET A 458 3.04 -19.13 6.10
C MET A 458 2.71 -19.31 4.61
N ASN A 459 3.75 -19.58 3.81
CA ASN A 459 3.64 -19.99 2.41
C ASN A 459 2.76 -21.25 2.26
N VAL A 460 1.71 -21.16 1.44
CA VAL A 460 0.96 -22.34 0.97
C VAL A 460 0.82 -22.26 -0.56
N GLU A 461 1.56 -23.10 -1.27
CA GLU A 461 1.32 -23.37 -2.70
C GLU A 461 0.05 -24.21 -2.85
N THR A 462 -0.91 -23.80 -3.70
CA THR A 462 -1.95 -24.71 -4.19
C THR A 462 -2.17 -24.56 -5.70
N ASP A 463 -2.15 -25.70 -6.40
CA ASP A 463 -2.59 -25.86 -7.79
C ASP A 463 -4.13 -25.91 -7.83
N ILE A 464 -4.75 -25.06 -8.66
CA ILE A 464 -6.21 -25.09 -8.89
C ILE A 464 -6.55 -26.22 -9.88
N VAL A 465 -7.27 -27.24 -9.42
CA VAL A 465 -7.86 -28.27 -10.29
C VAL A 465 -9.33 -27.91 -10.58
N SER A 466 -9.68 -27.85 -11.86
CA SER A 466 -11.01 -27.47 -12.33
C SER A 466 -12.10 -28.51 -12.04
N GLY A 467 -13.27 -28.03 -11.62
CA GLY A 467 -14.55 -28.72 -11.82
C GLY A 467 -15.47 -28.83 -10.60
N SER A 468 -16.30 -27.82 -10.34
CA SER A 468 -17.73 -27.98 -9.98
C SER A 468 -18.42 -26.62 -9.79
N ASN A 469 -19.70 -26.55 -10.17
CA ASN A 469 -20.53 -25.33 -10.16
C ASN A 469 -21.05 -25.01 -8.75
N SER A 470 -20.19 -24.51 -7.86
CA SER A 470 -20.60 -23.97 -6.55
C SER A 470 -19.63 -22.88 -6.08
N ASN A 471 -20.16 -21.71 -5.71
CA ASN A 471 -19.43 -20.57 -5.11
C ASN A 471 -19.00 -20.86 -3.66
N THR A 472 -18.22 -21.92 -3.45
CA THR A 472 -17.65 -22.27 -2.14
C THR A 472 -16.21 -22.73 -2.31
N ILE A 473 -15.26 -21.97 -1.76
CA ILE A 473 -13.87 -22.37 -1.58
C ILE A 473 -13.80 -23.23 -0.31
N GLU A 474 -13.54 -24.54 -0.46
CA GLU A 474 -13.36 -25.46 0.66
C GLU A 474 -11.86 -25.59 0.96
N ILE A 475 -11.41 -24.99 2.06
CA ILE A 475 -10.02 -25.12 2.56
C ILE A 475 -9.92 -26.44 3.32
N GLN A 476 -9.28 -27.46 2.75
CA GLN A 476 -8.94 -28.67 3.50
C GLN A 476 -7.59 -28.50 4.20
N GLY A 477 -7.61 -28.23 5.51
CA GLY A 477 -6.43 -28.29 6.35
C GLY A 477 -6.21 -29.69 6.89
N GLU A 478 -5.09 -30.33 6.53
CA GLU A 478 -4.58 -31.49 7.27
C GLU A 478 -3.84 -31.03 8.53
N PHE A 479 -4.28 -31.48 9.70
CA PHE A 479 -3.38 -31.72 10.84
C PHE A 479 -3.49 -33.19 11.26
N LEU A 480 -2.33 -33.82 11.38
CA LEU A 480 -2.17 -35.16 11.95
C LEU A 480 -2.43 -35.16 13.47
N ASN A 481 -3.16 -36.19 13.91
CA ASN A 481 -3.43 -36.69 15.27
C ASN A 481 -4.42 -35.84 16.10
N ASP A 482 -5.52 -36.35 16.67
CA ASP A 482 -5.84 -37.73 17.07
C ASP A 482 -7.36 -37.89 17.39
N TYR A 483 -7.86 -39.13 17.31
CA TYR A 483 -9.17 -39.70 17.72
C TYR A 483 -10.46 -39.47 16.90
N LEU A 484 -10.74 -40.46 16.04
CA LEU A 484 -12.05 -40.87 15.52
C LEU A 484 -13.11 -41.08 16.63
N VAL A 485 -14.34 -40.64 16.34
CA VAL A 485 -15.53 -41.46 16.63
C VAL A 485 -16.35 -41.61 15.34
N ALA A 486 -16.72 -42.85 15.03
CA ALA A 486 -17.35 -43.26 13.79
C ALA A 486 -18.81 -42.76 13.68
N ASP A 487 -19.21 -42.41 12.45
CA ASP A 487 -20.56 -42.10 11.97
C ASP A 487 -20.94 -40.63 11.69
N GLY A 488 -19.96 -39.79 11.36
CA GLY A 488 -20.11 -38.76 10.31
C GLY A 488 -21.35 -37.84 10.29
N SER A 489 -21.92 -37.48 11.44
CA SER A 489 -23.05 -36.54 11.50
C SER A 489 -23.10 -35.76 12.82
N TYR A 490 -23.40 -34.47 12.75
CA TYR A 490 -23.81 -33.66 13.91
C TYR A 490 -25.24 -33.13 13.71
N ILE A 491 -26.05 -33.31 14.76
CA ILE A 491 -27.44 -32.89 14.94
C ILE A 491 -27.42 -31.56 15.72
N PHE A 492 -28.23 -30.58 15.30
CA PHE A 492 -28.51 -29.40 16.14
C PHE A 492 -29.74 -29.64 17.01
N THR A 493 -29.62 -29.39 18.31
CA THR A 493 -30.77 -29.15 19.20
C THR A 493 -30.50 -27.95 20.10
N ASP A 494 -31.36 -26.95 19.95
CA ASP A 494 -31.58 -25.77 20.79
C ASP A 494 -32.11 -26.15 22.19
N THR A 495 -31.52 -25.59 23.26
CA THR A 495 -32.19 -25.28 24.54
C THR A 495 -31.45 -24.19 25.33
N SER A 496 -32.15 -23.06 25.52
CA SER A 496 -32.16 -22.04 26.60
C SER A 496 -31.27 -22.17 27.86
N ASP A 497 -30.71 -21.01 28.24
CA ASP A 497 -30.36 -20.46 29.57
C ASP A 497 -29.47 -21.26 30.56
N ALA A 498 -28.21 -20.82 30.70
CA ALA A 498 -27.54 -20.63 32.01
C ALA A 498 -26.24 -19.83 31.86
N PHE A 499 -26.10 -18.76 32.65
CA PHE A 499 -24.84 -18.07 32.94
C PHE A 499 -23.80 -19.04 33.52
N GLU A 500 -22.64 -19.16 32.88
CA GLU A 500 -21.30 -19.31 33.49
C GLU A 500 -20.24 -19.16 32.37
N GLU A 501 -19.20 -18.36 32.63
CA GLU A 501 -18.16 -17.96 31.66
C GLU A 501 -17.39 -19.13 31.01
N PRO A 502 -16.97 -18.99 29.73
CA PRO A 502 -15.70 -19.60 29.32
C PRO A 502 -14.83 -18.77 28.33
N GLU A 503 -13.52 -18.86 28.54
CA GLU A 503 -12.33 -18.79 27.65
C GLU A 503 -12.37 -18.06 26.28
N PRO A 504 -11.30 -17.34 25.91
CA PRO A 504 -11.25 -16.47 24.74
C PRO A 504 -11.01 -17.24 23.44
N GLY A 505 -11.83 -16.92 22.44
CA GLY A 505 -11.60 -17.33 21.05
C GLY A 505 -12.67 -18.25 20.49
N ASN A 506 -13.86 -17.70 20.22
CA ASN A 506 -14.60 -17.86 18.96
C ASN A 506 -15.90 -17.04 19.05
N TRP A 507 -15.85 -15.74 18.80
CA TRP A 507 -17.07 -14.95 18.62
C TRP A 507 -17.36 -14.86 17.13
N ARG A 508 -18.35 -15.63 16.68
CA ARG A 508 -19.15 -15.20 15.54
C ARG A 508 -19.73 -13.84 15.92
N ILE A 509 -19.59 -12.84 15.05
CA ILE A 509 -20.49 -11.69 15.07
C ILE A 509 -21.85 -12.25 14.66
N ASP A 510 -22.64 -12.64 15.66
CA ASP A 510 -24.07 -12.84 15.48
C ASP A 510 -24.68 -11.45 15.33
N THR A 511 -24.97 -11.06 14.09
CA THR A 511 -25.74 -9.84 13.78
C THR A 511 -27.20 -9.92 14.27
N GLY A 512 -27.59 -11.00 14.97
CA GLY A 512 -28.94 -11.26 15.46
C GLY A 512 -29.38 -10.53 16.73
N ALA A 513 -28.62 -9.59 17.32
CA ALA A 513 -28.99 -9.02 18.63
C ALA A 513 -28.85 -7.49 18.79
N TYR A 514 -28.78 -6.70 17.71
CA TYR A 514 -28.95 -5.22 17.78
C TYR A 514 -30.14 -4.68 16.97
N GLY A 515 -30.98 -5.54 16.41
CA GLY A 515 -32.21 -5.14 15.73
C GLY A 515 -33.43 -5.78 16.38
N ASN A 516 -34.05 -5.11 17.35
CA ASN A 516 -35.42 -5.46 17.70
C ASN A 516 -36.35 -4.85 16.65
N ARG A 517 -37.18 -5.72 16.05
CA ARG A 517 -38.02 -5.46 14.87
C ARG A 517 -39.09 -4.41 15.16
N ASP A 518 -39.35 -3.54 14.19
CA ASP A 518 -40.60 -2.78 14.13
C ASP A 518 -41.77 -3.69 13.67
N GLU A 519 -43.00 -3.15 13.66
CA GLU A 519 -44.20 -3.90 13.25
C GLU A 519 -44.19 -4.33 11.76
N ALA A 520 -43.23 -3.85 10.96
CA ALA A 520 -43.05 -4.18 9.54
C ALA A 520 -41.92 -5.20 9.28
N GLY A 521 -41.04 -5.46 10.27
CA GLY A 521 -40.03 -6.51 10.21
C GLY A 521 -38.75 -6.15 9.46
N THR A 522 -38.50 -4.87 9.20
CA THR A 522 -37.24 -4.38 8.61
C THR A 522 -36.25 -3.98 9.69
N THR A 523 -35.00 -4.43 9.59
CA THR A 523 -33.92 -4.07 10.52
C THR A 523 -32.98 -3.07 9.85
N PHE A 524 -32.85 -1.87 10.41
CA PHE A 524 -31.83 -0.89 10.04
C PHE A 524 -30.69 -0.94 11.06
N PRO A 525 -29.47 -1.38 10.69
CA PRO A 525 -28.38 -1.58 11.66
C PRO A 525 -27.92 -0.32 12.42
N ALA A 526 -28.27 0.88 11.95
CA ALA A 526 -27.86 2.16 12.52
C ALA A 526 -28.99 3.00 13.16
N ASP A 527 -30.25 2.52 13.11
CA ASP A 527 -31.39 3.14 13.80
C ASP A 527 -31.46 2.61 15.23
N PHE A 528 -30.56 3.13 16.07
CA PHE A 528 -30.38 2.69 17.45
C PHE A 528 -31.57 3.05 18.35
N ASN A 529 -32.35 4.06 17.97
CA ASN A 529 -33.48 4.55 18.75
C ASN A 529 -34.84 3.99 18.27
N ILE A 530 -34.87 3.33 17.11
CA ILE A 530 -36.01 2.62 16.51
C ILE A 530 -37.15 3.60 16.17
N ASP A 531 -36.81 4.76 15.61
CA ASP A 531 -37.81 5.71 15.10
C ASP A 531 -37.96 5.70 13.58
N GLY A 532 -37.27 4.78 12.91
CA GLY A 532 -37.26 4.61 11.47
C GLY A 532 -36.38 5.63 10.75
N LYS A 533 -35.50 6.32 11.47
CA LYS A 533 -34.54 7.29 10.94
C LYS A 533 -33.17 7.07 11.57
N VAL A 534 -32.13 7.39 10.82
CA VAL A 534 -30.76 7.48 11.35
C VAL A 534 -30.43 8.96 11.45
N ASP A 535 -30.53 9.54 12.65
CA ASP A 535 -30.33 10.97 12.86
C ASP A 535 -29.55 11.29 14.16
N GLY A 536 -29.54 12.58 14.55
CA GLY A 536 -28.81 13.05 15.71
C GLY A 536 -29.24 12.41 17.03
N THR A 537 -30.38 11.72 17.07
CA THR A 537 -30.89 11.01 18.24
C THR A 537 -30.27 9.62 18.38
N ASP A 538 -30.00 8.94 17.26
CA ASP A 538 -29.21 7.69 17.19
C ASP A 538 -27.76 7.94 17.56
N PHE A 539 -27.23 9.08 17.13
CA PHE A 539 -25.91 9.55 17.53
C PHE A 539 -25.82 9.74 19.06
N ILE A 540 -26.88 10.17 19.73
CA ILE A 540 -26.91 10.30 21.19
C ILE A 540 -26.91 8.93 21.89
N ILE A 541 -27.42 7.88 21.24
CA ILE A 541 -27.38 6.51 21.75
C ILE A 541 -25.99 5.88 21.52
N PHE A 542 -25.45 6.02 20.30
CA PHE A 542 -24.06 5.67 19.96
C PHE A 542 -23.06 6.39 20.90
N ARG A 543 -23.37 7.65 21.23
CA ARG A 543 -22.60 8.50 22.16
C ARG A 543 -22.49 7.98 23.58
N ASN A 544 -23.31 7.03 24.03
CA ASN A 544 -23.19 6.56 25.41
C ASN A 544 -21.87 5.79 25.68
N ASP A 545 -21.05 5.53 24.65
CA ASP A 545 -19.64 5.07 24.75
C ASP A 545 -18.59 6.16 24.44
N TRP A 546 -19.00 7.39 24.14
CA TRP A 546 -18.13 8.50 23.72
C TRP A 546 -17.21 8.93 24.86
N GLY A 547 -15.91 8.76 24.66
CA GLY A 547 -14.86 9.06 25.63
C GLY A 547 -14.13 7.85 26.20
N LYS A 548 -14.39 6.62 25.72
CA LYS A 548 -13.44 5.51 25.91
C LYS A 548 -12.16 5.81 25.12
N THR A 549 -11.04 5.79 25.82
CA THR A 549 -9.69 6.04 25.27
C THR A 549 -8.77 4.92 25.73
N GLY A 550 -7.83 4.51 24.88
CA GLY A 550 -6.89 3.43 25.19
C GLY A 550 -7.36 2.05 24.72
N CYS A 551 -8.14 2.02 23.63
CA CYS A 551 -8.65 0.80 23.02
C CYS A 551 -7.56 -0.07 22.37
N GLY A 552 -6.37 0.48 22.10
CA GLY A 552 -5.19 -0.28 21.64
C GLY A 552 -5.37 -0.92 20.26
N VAL A 553 -4.33 -1.61 19.77
CA VAL A 553 -4.35 -2.36 18.49
C VAL A 553 -5.07 -3.72 18.59
N SER A 554 -5.77 -4.00 19.69
CA SER A 554 -6.55 -5.22 19.87
C SER A 554 -8.02 -4.87 20.11
N LEU A 555 -8.91 -5.63 19.44
CA LEU A 555 -10.37 -5.56 19.29
C LEU A 555 -11.26 -5.36 20.55
N ASP A 556 -10.85 -4.58 21.55
CA ASP A 556 -11.56 -4.49 22.84
C ASP A 556 -12.64 -3.38 22.89
N CYS A 557 -12.78 -2.57 21.84
CA CYS A 557 -13.81 -1.52 21.75
C CYS A 557 -14.64 -1.67 20.47
N ALA A 558 -15.87 -2.17 20.59
CA ALA A 558 -16.76 -2.39 19.44
C ALA A 558 -17.16 -1.11 18.67
N GLY A 559 -16.89 0.08 19.21
CA GLY A 559 -17.24 1.37 18.61
C GLY A 559 -16.07 2.15 17.99
N ASP A 560 -14.83 1.64 18.07
CA ASP A 560 -13.64 2.25 17.44
C ASP A 560 -13.48 1.63 16.05
N VAL A 561 -14.31 2.12 15.12
CA VAL A 561 -14.52 1.54 13.79
C VAL A 561 -13.34 1.89 12.88
N ASN A 562 -12.79 3.10 13.02
CA ASN A 562 -11.67 3.59 12.22
C ASN A 562 -10.29 3.17 12.78
N ARG A 563 -10.28 2.51 13.95
CA ARG A 563 -9.10 1.98 14.66
C ARG A 563 -8.08 3.06 15.05
N ASP A 564 -8.52 4.29 15.28
CA ASP A 564 -7.65 5.38 15.72
C ASP A 564 -7.37 5.39 17.24
N GLY A 565 -7.98 4.45 17.97
CA GLY A 565 -7.81 4.26 19.40
C GLY A 565 -8.77 5.09 20.26
N ARG A 566 -9.76 5.74 19.64
CA ARG A 566 -10.82 6.55 20.25
C ARG A 566 -12.17 6.11 19.69
N VAL A 567 -13.22 6.35 20.48
CA VAL A 567 -14.61 6.22 20.02
C VAL A 567 -15.19 7.62 19.99
N ASP A 568 -15.22 8.24 18.81
CA ASP A 568 -15.67 9.60 18.60
C ASP A 568 -16.57 9.82 17.36
N GLY A 569 -16.69 11.06 16.89
CA GLY A 569 -17.58 11.41 15.80
C GLY A 569 -17.12 10.84 14.44
N LEU A 570 -15.83 10.55 14.29
CA LEU A 570 -15.27 9.96 13.08
C LEU A 570 -15.68 8.49 12.94
N ASP A 571 -15.68 7.73 14.05
CA ASP A 571 -16.19 6.35 14.07
C ASP A 571 -17.66 6.27 13.71
N PHE A 572 -18.47 7.23 14.16
CA PHE A 572 -19.87 7.28 13.81
C PHE A 572 -20.07 7.58 12.31
N MET A 573 -19.26 8.48 11.76
CA MET A 573 -19.29 8.78 10.33
C MET A 573 -18.87 7.56 9.50
N GLU A 574 -17.86 6.81 9.94
CA GLU A 574 -17.41 5.58 9.30
C GLU A 574 -18.42 4.43 9.44
N PHE A 575 -19.06 4.31 10.60
CA PHE A 575 -20.15 3.37 10.80
C PHE A 575 -21.34 3.67 9.88
N MET A 576 -21.70 4.95 9.73
CA MET A 576 -22.76 5.37 8.81
C MET A 576 -22.37 5.15 7.34
N SER A 577 -21.12 5.39 6.95
CA SER A 577 -20.68 5.17 5.57
C SER A 577 -20.63 3.69 5.19
N THR A 578 -20.25 2.83 6.14
CA THR A 578 -19.98 1.40 5.88
C THR A 578 -21.22 0.52 6.10
N TRP A 579 -22.10 0.87 7.06
CA TRP A 579 -23.26 0.05 7.44
C TRP A 579 -24.60 0.79 7.38
N GLY A 580 -24.58 2.12 7.32
CA GLY A 580 -25.79 2.96 7.27
C GLY A 580 -26.37 3.16 5.86
N ASN A 581 -25.64 2.78 4.81
CA ASN A 581 -26.00 3.04 3.42
C ASN A 581 -26.61 1.84 2.66
N ILE A 582 -27.05 0.79 3.36
CA ILE A 582 -27.82 -0.27 2.70
C ILE A 582 -29.27 0.22 2.53
N CYS A 583 -29.51 1.03 1.51
CA CYS A 583 -30.84 1.22 0.92
C CYS A 583 -30.97 0.27 -0.29
N PRO A 584 -32.17 -0.27 -0.54
CA PRO A 584 -32.41 -1.60 -1.09
C PRO A 584 -32.09 -1.79 -2.57
#